data_AF-A0A956AWL8-F1
#
_entry.id   AF-A0A956AWL8-F1
#
_cell.length_a   1.000
_cell.length_b   1.000
_cell.length_c   1.000
_cell.angle_alpha   90.00
_cell.angle_beta   90.00
_cell.angle_gamma   90.00
#
_symmetry.space_group_name_H-M   'P 1'
#
loop_
_entity.id
_entity.type
_entity.pdbx_description
1 polymer ?
#
loop_
_entity_poly.entity_id
_entity_poly.type
_entity_poly.pdbx_seq_one_letter_code
_entity_poly.pdbx_strand_id
1 'polypeptide(L)'
;MHPVLFSLFGYPVHTYAVAIALGFVAGIWHAARYGERVGLDRDMILDLCWWLIVSGLVGSRIAFIIVEWDQYYLPCVDMAQFNLLYPDKAITEPDCTR
;
A
#
# COMPACT_ATOMS: atom_id res chain seq x y z
N MET A 1 13.33 0.91 17.15
CA MET A 1 12.46 0.14 16.24
C MET A 1 13.36 -0.71 15.36
N HIS A 2 13.28 -2.05 15.44
CA HIS A 2 14.00 -2.92 14.50
C HIS A 2 13.15 -3.08 13.23
N PRO A 3 13.62 -2.61 12.05
CA PRO A 3 12.86 -2.64 10.80
C PRO A 3 12.77 -4.04 10.17
N VAL A 4 13.55 -4.99 10.68
CA VAL A 4 13.59 -6.38 10.23
C VAL A 4 13.47 -7.25 11.49
N LEU A 5 12.39 -8.03 11.59
CA LEU A 5 12.14 -8.87 12.76
C LEU A 5 12.89 -10.19 12.68
N PHE A 6 12.99 -10.76 11.48
CA PHE A 6 13.66 -12.02 11.20
C PHE A 6 13.87 -12.15 9.69
N SER A 7 14.99 -12.74 9.28
CA SER A 7 15.23 -13.16 7.90
C SER A 7 14.71 -14.58 7.72
N LEU A 8 13.62 -14.76 6.97
CA LEU A 8 13.15 -16.10 6.60
C LEU A 8 13.76 -16.43 5.24
N PHE A 9 14.54 -17.51 5.14
CA PHE A 9 15.16 -17.97 3.87
C PHE A 9 15.99 -16.90 3.11
N GLY A 10 16.53 -15.90 3.81
CA GLY A 10 17.29 -14.81 3.19
C GLY A 10 16.47 -13.59 2.78
N TYR A 11 15.14 -13.60 2.94
CA TYR A 11 14.28 -12.43 2.74
C TYR A 11 14.03 -11.71 4.08
N PRO A 12 14.33 -10.41 4.18
CA PRO A 12 14.07 -9.64 5.40
C PRO A 12 12.56 -9.46 5.58
N VAL A 13 12.00 -10.03 6.65
CA VAL A 13 10.60 -9.83 6.99
C VAL A 13 10.47 -8.56 7.81
N HIS A 14 9.75 -7.58 7.25
CA HIS A 14 9.49 -6.32 7.92
C HIS A 14 8.38 -6.43 8.97
N THR A 15 8.57 -5.74 10.08
CA THR A 15 7.64 -5.70 11.22
C THR A 15 6.24 -5.24 10.82
N TYR A 16 6.14 -4.28 9.90
CA TYR A 16 4.86 -3.76 9.44
C TYR A 16 4.07 -4.82 8.65
N ALA A 17 4.75 -5.66 7.87
CA ALA A 17 4.11 -6.73 7.10
C ALA A 17 3.52 -7.79 8.03
N VAL A 18 4.25 -8.14 9.10
CA VAL A 18 3.75 -9.05 10.15
C VAL A 18 2.52 -8.47 10.83
N ALA A 19 2.55 -7.18 11.19
CA ALA A 19 1.41 -6.51 11.81
C ALA A 19 0.17 -6.51 10.91
N ILE A 20 0.35 -6.23 9.61
CA ILE A 20 -0.74 -6.27 8.62
C ILE A 20 -1.32 -7.69 8.49
N ALA A 21 -0.46 -8.70 8.37
CA ALA A 21 -0.89 -10.10 8.27
C ALA A 21 -1.70 -10.53 9.50
N LEU A 22 -1.23 -10.19 10.70
CA LEU A 22 -1.97 -10.46 11.94
C LEU A 22 -3.33 -9.75 11.97
N GLY A 23 -3.39 -8.50 11.49
CA GLY A 23 -4.65 -7.75 11.35
C GLY A 23 -5.66 -8.47 10.45
N PHE A 24 -5.21 -8.95 9.28
CA PHE A 24 -6.07 -9.72 8.37
C PHE A 24 -6.55 -11.03 9.00
N VAL A 25 -5.66 -11.80 9.62
CA VAL A 25 -6.03 -13.06 10.28
C VAL A 25 -7.06 -12.82 11.38
N ALA A 26 -6.84 -11.82 12.24
CA ALA A 26 -7.77 -11.46 13.31
C ALA A 26 -9.12 -10.99 12.75
N GLY A 27 -9.11 -10.17 11.70
CA GLY A 27 -10.31 -9.67 11.04
C GLY A 27 -11.14 -10.79 10.39
N ILE A 28 -10.51 -11.70 9.65
CA ILE A 28 -11.17 -12.85 9.02
C ILE A 28 -11.73 -13.78 10.09
N TRP A 29 -10.96 -14.06 11.15
CA TRP A 29 -11.43 -14.91 12.24
C TRP A 29 -12.66 -14.31 12.94
N HIS A 30 -12.65 -13.00 13.18
CA HIS A 30 -13.78 -12.30 13.77
C HIS A 30 -15.00 -12.28 12.83
N ALA A 31 -14.79 -12.03 11.53
CA ALA A 31 -15.85 -12.01 10.53
C ALA A 31 -16.51 -13.39 10.37
N ALA A 32 -15.72 -14.45 10.28
CA ALA A 32 -16.22 -15.83 10.22
C ALA A 32 -17.04 -16.19 11.47
N ARG A 33 -16.53 -15.86 12.65
CA ARG A 33 -17.22 -16.15 13.92
C ARG A 33 -18.51 -15.34 14.08
N TYR A 34 -18.54 -14.11 13.58
CA TYR A 34 -19.75 -13.29 13.55
C TYR A 34 -20.77 -13.84 12.56
N GLY A 35 -20.32 -14.25 11.38
CA GLY A 35 -21.14 -14.87 10.35
C GLY A 35 -21.89 -16.12 10.79
N GLU A 36 -21.18 -17.05 11.43
CA GLU A 36 -21.77 -18.26 11.98
C GLU A 36 -22.90 -17.95 12.98
N ARG A 37 -22.76 -16.88 13.78
CA ARG A 37 -23.80 -16.44 14.73
C ARG A 37 -25.03 -15.86 14.05
N VAL A 38 -24.88 -15.29 12.86
CA VAL A 38 -25.96 -14.70 12.06
C VAL A 38 -26.58 -15.74 11.11
N GLY A 39 -26.04 -16.96 11.08
CA GLY A 39 -26.50 -18.02 10.18
C GLY A 39 -26.01 -17.85 8.73
N LEU A 40 -24.96 -17.06 8.53
CA LEU A 40 -24.31 -16.91 7.23
C LEU A 40 -23.32 -18.05 7.02
N ASP A 41 -23.25 -18.52 5.77
CA ASP A 41 -22.29 -19.55 5.41
C ASP A 41 -20.85 -19.02 5.50
N ARG A 42 -19.97 -19.84 6.07
CA ARG A 42 -18.58 -19.46 6.32
C ARG A 42 -17.81 -19.30 5.02
N ASP A 43 -18.12 -20.12 4.01
CA ASP A 43 -17.44 -20.07 2.72
C ASP A 43 -17.71 -18.76 1.99
N MET A 44 -18.96 -18.27 2.03
CA MET A 44 -19.31 -16.97 1.47
C MET A 44 -18.53 -15.81 2.12
N ILE A 45 -18.27 -15.87 3.42
CA ILE A 45 -17.49 -14.84 4.13
C ILE A 45 -16.02 -14.89 3.72
N LEU A 46 -15.46 -16.08 3.59
CA LEU A 46 -14.08 -16.26 3.14
C LEU A 46 -13.89 -15.77 1.71
N ASP A 47 -14.83 -16.06 0.81
CA ASP A 47 -14.84 -15.56 -0.57
C ASP A 47 -14.90 -14.02 -0.61
N LEU A 48 -15.74 -13.42 0.22
CA LEU A 48 -15.83 -11.96 0.33
C LEU A 48 -14.53 -11.35 0.86
N CYS A 49 -13.94 -11.95 1.91
CA CYS A 49 -12.65 -11.51 2.44
C CYS A 49 -11.55 -11.55 1.38
N TRP A 50 -11.53 -12.59 0.54
CA TRP A 50 -10.56 -12.70 -0.54
C TRP A 50 -10.70 -11.57 -1.55
N TRP A 51 -11.92 -11.29 -2.00
CA TRP A 51 -12.20 -10.16 -2.89
C TRP A 51 -11.87 -8.81 -2.27
N LEU A 52 -12.08 -8.63 -0.97
CA LEU A 52 -11.72 -7.40 -0.25
C LEU A 52 -10.21 -7.18 -0.18
N ILE A 53 -9.43 -8.24 0.05
CA ILE A 53 -7.95 -8.14 0.08
C ILE A 53 -7.43 -7.72 -1.30
N VAL A 54 -7.89 -8.39 -2.37
CA VAL A 54 -7.47 -8.11 -3.74
C VAL A 54 -7.88 -6.70 -4.16
N SER A 55 -9.14 -6.33 -3.93
CA SER A 55 -9.63 -4.99 -4.28
C SER A 55 -8.99 -3.89 -3.44
N GLY A 56 -8.65 -4.14 -2.18
CA GLY A 56 -7.90 -3.19 -1.35
C GLY A 56 -6.48 -2.95 -1.86
N LEU A 57 -5.78 -4.01 -2.29
CA LEU A 57 -4.44 -3.89 -2.86
C LEU A 57 -4.47 -3.12 -4.18
N VAL A 58 -5.37 -3.49 -5.10
CA VAL A 58 -5.53 -2.82 -6.40
C VAL A 58 -6.02 -1.38 -6.21
N GLY A 59 -7.04 -1.21 -5.38
CA GLY A 59 -7.63 0.08 -5.05
C GLY A 59 -6.63 1.04 -4.43
N SER A 60 -5.72 0.58 -3.56
CA SER A 60 -4.66 1.43 -3.01
C SER A 60 -3.75 2.02 -4.08
N ARG A 61 -3.46 1.26 -5.14
CA ARG A 61 -2.63 1.72 -6.26
C ARG A 61 -3.39 2.68 -7.16
N ILE A 62 -4.64 2.37 -7.47
CA ILE A 62 -5.48 3.26 -8.27
C ILE A 62 -5.71 4.58 -7.52
N ALA A 63 -6.02 4.54 -6.23
CA ALA A 63 -6.21 5.71 -5.40
C ALA A 63 -4.93 6.55 -5.34
N PHE A 64 -3.76 5.93 -5.19
CA PHE A 64 -2.48 6.63 -5.24
C PHE A 64 -2.31 7.39 -6.57
N ILE A 65 -2.60 6.74 -7.70
CA ILE A 65 -2.51 7.36 -9.03
C ILE A 65 -3.50 8.52 -9.19
N ILE A 66 -4.73 8.39 -8.69
CA ILE A 66 -5.74 9.44 -8.78
C ILE A 66 -5.36 10.65 -7.92
N VAL A 67 -4.84 10.42 -6.71
CA VAL A 67 -4.43 11.49 -5.79
C VAL A 67 -3.18 12.19 -6.32
N GLU A 68 -2.22 11.43 -6.85
CA GLU A 68 -0.93 11.94 -7.33
C GLU A 68 -0.94 12.24 -8.84
N TRP A 69 -2.12 12.39 -9.44
CA TRP A 69 -2.28 12.58 -10.89
C TRP A 69 -1.55 13.83 -11.38
N ASP A 70 -1.54 14.90 -10.58
CA ASP A 70 -0.88 16.16 -10.96
C ASP A 70 0.65 16.04 -10.99
N GLN A 71 1.27 15.39 -10.00
CA GLN A 71 2.72 15.17 -9.98
C GLN A 71 3.18 14.13 -11.03
N TYR A 72 2.30 13.23 -11.45
CA TYR A 72 2.62 12.21 -12.46
C TYR A 72 2.65 12.76 -13.89
N TYR A 73 1.88 13.83 -14.18
CA TYR A 73 1.80 14.46 -15.51
C TYR A 73 2.51 15.81 -15.60
N LEU A 74 2.77 16.50 -14.49
CA LEU A 74 3.51 17.76 -14.45
C LEU A 74 4.78 17.59 -13.59
N PRO A 75 5.91 17.18 -14.18
CA PRO A 75 7.21 17.09 -13.49
C PRO A 75 7.68 18.41 -12.87
N CYS A 76 7.04 19.52 -13.25
CA CYS A 76 7.46 20.88 -12.93
C CYS A 76 6.99 21.40 -11.56
N VAL A 77 6.10 20.70 -10.85
CA VAL A 77 5.46 21.24 -9.63
C VAL A 77 6.33 21.13 -8.36
N ASP A 78 7.38 20.30 -8.32
CA ASP A 78 8.21 20.11 -7.11
C ASP A 78 9.71 20.48 -7.25
N MET A 79 10.02 21.50 -8.04
CA MET A 79 11.42 21.94 -8.26
C MET A 79 12.06 22.57 -7.00
N ALA A 80 11.27 23.18 -6.11
CA ALA A 80 11.78 23.78 -4.88
C ALA A 80 12.29 22.73 -3.89
N GLN A 81 11.63 21.56 -3.82
CA GLN A 81 12.04 20.47 -2.96
C GLN A 81 13.16 19.63 -3.60
N PHE A 82 13.12 19.43 -4.93
CA PHE A 82 14.18 18.73 -5.66
C PHE A 82 15.54 19.45 -5.56
N ASN A 83 15.57 20.78 -5.70
CA ASN A 83 16.82 21.56 -5.62
C ASN A 83 17.45 21.56 -4.21
N LEU A 84 16.64 21.33 -3.16
CA LEU A 84 17.13 21.14 -1.79
C LEU A 84 17.66 19.71 -1.55
N LEU A 85 17.07 18.70 -2.19
CA LEU A 85 17.51 17.30 -2.08
C LEU A 85 18.70 16.94 -2.99
N TYR A 86 18.91 17.69 -4.08
CA TYR A 86 19.93 17.39 -5.09
C TYR A 86 20.60 18.67 -5.63
N PRO A 87 21.36 19.41 -4.79
CA PRO A 87 21.90 20.72 -5.13
C PRO A 87 22.95 20.69 -6.25
N ASP A 88 23.57 19.54 -6.49
CA ASP A 88 24.66 19.35 -7.45
C ASP A 88 24.16 19.15 -8.90
N LYS A 89 22.84 18.99 -9.09
CA LYS A 89 22.22 18.96 -10.44
C LYS A 89 21.11 19.98 -10.58
N ALA A 90 21.44 21.23 -10.26
CA ALA A 90 20.61 22.38 -10.59
C ALA A 90 20.39 22.42 -12.11
N ILE A 91 19.24 21.91 -12.56
CA ILE A 91 18.81 21.95 -13.95
C ILE A 91 18.38 23.40 -14.21
N THR A 92 19.19 24.17 -14.95
CA THR A 92 19.01 25.62 -15.10
C THR A 92 17.91 26.05 -16.07
N GLU A 93 17.25 25.14 -16.77
CA GLU A 93 16.13 25.49 -17.65
C GLU A 93 15.14 24.32 -17.77
N PRO A 94 13.83 24.56 -17.58
CA PRO A 94 12.81 23.52 -17.70
C PRO A 94 12.44 23.34 -19.18
N ASP A 95 12.90 22.26 -19.82
CA ASP A 95 12.29 21.81 -21.07
C ASP A 95 10.98 21.07 -20.75
N CYS A 96 9.91 21.84 -20.57
CA CYS A 96 8.54 21.36 -20.40
C CYS A 96 7.88 21.02 -21.75
N THR A 97 8.67 20.70 -22.78
CA THR A 97 8.20 20.44 -24.14
C THR A 97 8.74 19.15 -24.73
N ARG A 98 8.61 18.02 -24.01
CA ARG A 98 8.42 16.72 -24.66
C ARG A 98 7.82 15.63 -23.78
#